data_AF-A0A8S3Q0G0-F1
#
_entry.id   AF-A0A8S3Q0G0-F1
#
_cell.length_a   1.000
_cell.length_b   1.000
_cell.length_c   1.000
_cell.angle_alpha   90.00
_cell.angle_beta   90.00
_cell.angle_gamma   90.00
#
_symmetry.space_group_name_H-M   'P 1'
#
loop_
_entity.id
_entity.type
_entity.pdbx_description
1 polymer ?
#
loop_
_entity_poly.entity_id
_entity_poly.type
_entity_poly.pdbx_seq_one_letter_code
_entity_poly.pdbx_strand_id
1 'polypeptide(L)'
;MTATWTLHDKTASSVTVHALDNQKVSHDKSAAPVLGMPVVPATTVTTYNLLDNLKSIRQDCGDLCNTSRKGSPGPYFDHINATINCNAILRNEYVDRGHGLPRAPKTMPEELRNEFSMNNRVPLKSWYFNNQYLGKKAASPVWTEKTIEDWIILAKEGKLKGNYGAAETNALRDGLKHAPGIVNGRVMVIGSEIPWVEACVLEAGAREVVTLEYGSIISEHPKVKTMIPLDFRMRYLNNTLGTFDAIVSFSSLEHSGLGRYGDALNPWGDIIAVARAWCVTKPGGSLTIGVQYDYDHEYLSFNAARWYGKIRYPYLTTNWKQHYRGHGSQRVHVFTK
;
A
#
# COMPACT_ATOMS: atom_id res chain seq x y z
N MET A 1 5.90 -29.66 -22.22
CA MET A 1 7.27 -29.31 -21.80
C MET A 1 7.16 -28.32 -20.65
N THR A 2 7.34 -28.82 -19.43
CA THR A 2 7.16 -28.09 -18.17
C THR A 2 8.47 -27.40 -17.81
N ALA A 3 8.48 -26.07 -17.81
CA ALA A 3 9.61 -25.28 -17.33
C ALA A 3 9.43 -24.99 -15.83
N THR A 4 10.21 -25.67 -15.01
CA THR A 4 10.43 -25.38 -13.59
C THR A 4 11.40 -24.21 -13.46
N TRP A 5 10.98 -23.15 -12.76
CA TRP A 5 11.87 -22.05 -12.39
C TRP A 5 12.35 -22.23 -10.95
N THR A 6 13.63 -22.59 -10.80
CA THR A 6 14.36 -22.62 -9.52
C THR A 6 15.08 -21.28 -9.34
N LEU A 7 14.67 -20.49 -8.35
CA LEU A 7 15.50 -19.39 -7.83
C LEU A 7 16.48 -19.98 -6.80
N HIS A 8 17.76 -19.95 -7.14
CA HIS A 8 18.85 -20.21 -6.21
C HIS A 8 19.08 -18.95 -5.35
N ASP A 9 18.79 -19.07 -4.06
CA ASP A 9 19.22 -18.09 -3.06
C ASP A 9 20.33 -18.72 -2.22
N LYS A 10 21.56 -18.25 -2.40
CA LYS A 10 22.72 -18.55 -1.55
C LYS A 10 23.37 -17.22 -1.21
N THR A 11 23.10 -16.71 -0.01
CA THR A 11 24.10 -16.35 1.01
C THR A 11 23.40 -15.63 2.17
N ALA A 12 23.08 -16.37 3.23
CA ALA A 12 22.84 -15.80 4.54
C ALA A 12 24.18 -15.69 5.26
N SER A 13 24.69 -14.47 5.46
CA SER A 13 25.79 -14.19 6.36
C SER A 13 25.21 -13.75 7.71
N SER A 14 25.44 -14.59 8.72
CA SER A 14 25.12 -14.38 10.12
C SER A 14 25.90 -13.20 10.71
N VAL A 15 25.21 -12.25 11.34
CA VAL A 15 25.81 -11.26 12.23
C VAL A 15 25.33 -11.55 13.65
N THR A 16 26.27 -11.99 14.49
CA THR A 16 26.10 -12.25 15.92
C THR A 16 26.15 -10.92 16.67
N VAL A 17 25.11 -10.61 17.46
CA VAL A 17 25.12 -9.43 18.35
C VAL A 17 25.42 -9.90 19.76
N HIS A 18 26.53 -9.42 20.32
CA HIS A 18 26.91 -9.64 21.71
C HIS A 18 25.99 -8.85 22.66
N ALA A 19 25.48 -9.53 23.68
CA ALA A 19 24.76 -8.92 24.79
C ALA A 19 25.72 -8.09 25.65
N LEU A 20 25.32 -6.87 25.99
CA LEU A 20 25.96 -6.06 27.02
C LEU A 20 25.01 -5.86 28.19
N ASP A 21 25.65 -5.80 29.35
CA ASP A 21 25.15 -6.10 30.68
C ASP A 21 24.16 -5.11 31.29
N ASN A 22 23.44 -5.62 32.28
CA ASN A 22 22.47 -4.92 33.13
C ASN A 22 23.07 -3.74 33.90
N GLN A 23 22.41 -2.58 33.85
CA GLN A 23 22.46 -1.61 34.95
C GLN A 23 21.05 -1.24 35.44
N LYS A 24 20.87 -1.46 36.75
CA LYS A 24 19.69 -1.15 37.57
C LYS A 24 19.40 0.35 37.55
N VAL A 25 18.14 0.72 37.30
CA VAL A 25 17.62 2.05 37.64
C VAL A 25 16.49 1.88 38.65
N SER A 26 16.61 2.64 39.74
CA SER A 26 15.74 2.68 40.91
C SER A 26 14.32 3.15 40.60
N HIS A 27 13.34 2.46 41.16
CA HIS A 27 11.93 2.81 41.09
C HIS A 27 11.60 4.01 41.99
N ASP A 28 11.06 5.07 41.39
CA ASP A 28 10.29 6.08 42.09
C ASP A 28 8.80 5.68 42.09
N LYS A 29 8.17 5.77 43.26
CA LYS A 29 6.80 5.32 43.54
C LYS A 29 5.89 6.54 43.61
N SER A 30 5.21 6.88 42.53
CA SER A 30 3.96 7.66 42.59
C SER A 30 3.17 7.61 41.27
N ALA A 31 2.28 6.63 41.13
CA ALA A 31 1.16 6.73 40.19
C ALA A 31 -0.01 5.87 40.70
N ALA A 32 -1.17 6.50 40.84
CA ALA A 32 -2.43 5.89 41.26
C ALA A 32 -2.94 4.85 40.23
N PRO A 33 -3.72 3.84 40.66
CA PRO A 33 -4.14 2.75 39.79
C PRO A 33 -5.21 3.22 38.80
N VAL A 34 -4.92 3.07 37.50
CA VAL A 34 -5.90 3.21 36.43
C VAL A 34 -6.86 2.03 36.52
N LEU A 35 -8.14 2.34 36.77
CA LEU A 35 -9.25 1.38 36.76
C LEU A 35 -9.23 0.55 35.47
N GLY A 36 -9.13 -0.77 35.62
CA GLY A 36 -9.08 -1.72 34.53
C GLY A 36 -10.38 -1.70 33.71
N MET A 37 -10.24 -1.57 32.39
CA MET A 37 -11.32 -1.85 31.47
C MET A 37 -11.62 -3.36 31.48
N PRO A 38 -12.90 -3.77 31.41
CA PRO A 38 -13.25 -5.19 31.46
C PRO A 38 -12.67 -5.94 30.26
N VAL A 39 -11.93 -7.00 30.55
CA VAL A 39 -11.41 -7.94 29.54
C VAL A 39 -12.57 -8.81 29.07
N VAL A 40 -13.04 -8.57 27.85
CA VAL A 40 -14.06 -9.41 27.19
C VAL A 40 -13.39 -10.65 26.59
N PRO A 41 -13.91 -11.87 26.79
CA PRO A 41 -13.26 -13.09 26.29
C PRO A 41 -13.30 -13.18 24.75
N ALA A 42 -12.17 -13.62 24.18
CA ALA A 42 -11.81 -13.44 22.78
C ALA A 42 -12.31 -14.50 21.77
N THR A 43 -13.34 -15.30 22.09
CA THR A 43 -13.60 -16.53 21.29
C THR A 43 -14.92 -16.58 20.52
N THR A 44 -15.74 -15.52 20.52
CA THR A 44 -16.97 -15.46 19.69
C THR A 44 -17.19 -14.12 18.96
N VAL A 45 -16.28 -13.15 19.14
CA VAL A 45 -16.40 -11.74 18.68
C VAL A 45 -15.74 -11.51 17.30
N THR A 46 -15.24 -12.55 16.63
CA THR A 46 -14.27 -12.41 15.52
C THR A 46 -14.85 -12.48 14.10
N THR A 47 -15.97 -13.18 13.85
CA THR A 47 -16.55 -13.31 12.48
C THR A 47 -17.77 -12.41 12.24
N TYR A 48 -18.67 -12.28 13.21
CA TYR A 48 -19.85 -11.40 13.09
C TYR A 48 -19.44 -9.94 12.87
N ASN A 49 -18.46 -9.46 13.64
CA ASN A 49 -17.94 -8.09 13.47
C ASN A 49 -17.25 -7.89 12.11
N LEU A 50 -16.62 -8.92 11.52
CA LEU A 50 -15.97 -8.79 10.22
C LEU A 50 -16.98 -8.56 9.10
N LEU A 51 -18.05 -9.36 9.05
CA LEU A 51 -19.07 -9.22 8.01
C LEU A 51 -19.83 -7.90 8.13
N ASP A 52 -20.14 -7.44 9.34
CA ASP A 52 -20.81 -6.15 9.55
C ASP A 52 -19.91 -4.97 9.19
N ASN A 53 -18.62 -5.02 9.54
CA ASN A 53 -17.63 -4.05 9.07
C ASN A 53 -17.59 -3.99 7.54
N LEU A 54 -17.60 -5.15 6.87
CA LEU A 54 -17.57 -5.23 5.40
C LEU A 54 -18.86 -4.73 4.75
N LYS A 55 -20.03 -4.95 5.37
CA LYS A 55 -21.29 -4.35 4.91
C LYS A 55 -21.21 -2.83 4.97
N SER A 56 -20.71 -2.28 6.08
CA SER A 56 -20.48 -0.83 6.22
C SER A 56 -19.51 -0.31 5.16
N ILE A 57 -18.37 -0.97 4.97
CA ILE A 57 -17.39 -0.60 3.93
C ILE A 57 -18.04 -0.62 2.54
N ARG A 58 -18.79 -1.69 2.20
CA ARG A 58 -19.47 -1.81 0.91
C ARG A 58 -20.48 -0.69 0.70
N GLN A 59 -21.25 -0.35 1.73
CA GLN A 59 -22.24 0.73 1.67
C GLN A 59 -21.58 2.08 1.36
N ASP A 60 -20.51 2.43 2.08
CA ASP A 60 -19.81 3.71 1.87
C ASP A 60 -18.98 3.76 0.58
N CYS A 61 -18.48 2.60 0.14
CA CYS A 61 -17.77 2.45 -1.12
C CYS A 61 -18.71 2.55 -2.33
N GLY A 62 -19.97 2.13 -2.19
CA GLY A 62 -20.99 2.22 -3.24
C GLY A 62 -20.54 1.55 -4.55
N ASP A 63 -20.74 2.25 -5.67
CA ASP A 63 -20.41 1.75 -7.01
C ASP A 63 -18.93 1.38 -7.16
N LEU A 64 -18.03 2.03 -6.43
CA LEU A 64 -16.59 1.72 -6.49
C LEU A 64 -16.32 0.24 -6.14
N CYS A 65 -17.06 -0.33 -5.19
CA CYS A 65 -16.90 -1.73 -4.77
C CYS A 65 -17.67 -2.73 -5.63
N ASN A 66 -18.51 -2.25 -6.55
CA ASN A 66 -19.16 -3.12 -7.54
C ASN A 66 -18.15 -3.54 -8.63
N THR A 67 -17.54 -4.70 -8.49
CA THR A 67 -16.57 -5.21 -9.47
C THR A 67 -17.20 -5.88 -10.69
N SER A 68 -18.52 -5.76 -10.89
CA SER A 68 -19.22 -6.27 -12.09
C SER A 68 -19.49 -5.19 -13.14
N ARG A 69 -19.15 -3.92 -12.84
CA ARG A 69 -19.35 -2.79 -13.75
C ARG A 69 -18.65 -3.04 -15.09
N LYS A 70 -19.32 -2.70 -16.18
CA LYS A 70 -18.75 -2.76 -17.52
C LYS A 70 -17.81 -1.59 -17.74
N GLY A 71 -16.64 -1.86 -18.29
CA GLY A 71 -15.70 -0.84 -18.74
C GLY A 71 -15.98 -0.40 -20.16
N SER A 72 -15.22 0.61 -20.58
CA SER A 72 -15.09 1.05 -21.96
C SER A 72 -13.68 0.76 -22.44
N PRO A 73 -13.44 0.47 -23.73
CA PRO A 73 -12.09 0.20 -24.22
C PRO A 73 -11.12 1.35 -23.87
N GLY A 74 -9.99 1.01 -23.25
CA GLY A 74 -8.89 1.94 -23.00
C GLY A 74 -7.62 1.54 -23.77
N PRO A 75 -6.56 2.36 -23.73
CA PRO A 75 -5.32 2.11 -24.48
C PRO A 75 -4.62 0.78 -24.14
N TYR A 76 -4.69 0.33 -22.89
CA TYR A 76 -3.99 -0.88 -22.41
C TYR A 76 -4.94 -1.93 -21.83
N PHE A 77 -6.02 -1.48 -21.18
CA PHE A 77 -7.10 -2.30 -20.65
C PHE A 77 -8.37 -1.44 -20.53
N ASP A 78 -9.50 -2.05 -20.20
CA ASP A 78 -10.76 -1.32 -20.07
C ASP A 78 -10.68 -0.20 -19.02
N HIS A 79 -11.22 0.96 -19.36
CA HIS A 79 -11.39 2.08 -18.46
C HIS A 79 -12.73 1.95 -17.72
N ILE A 80 -12.67 2.02 -16.39
CA ILE A 80 -13.82 1.92 -15.49
C ILE A 80 -14.04 3.27 -14.81
N ASN A 81 -15.31 3.70 -14.78
CA ASN A 81 -15.74 4.87 -14.01
C ASN A 81 -16.70 4.48 -12.88
N ALA A 82 -16.69 5.26 -11.81
CA ALA A 82 -17.71 5.27 -10.77
C ALA A 82 -17.79 6.64 -10.09
N THR A 83 -18.97 6.93 -9.54
CA THR A 83 -19.08 7.99 -8.54
C THR A 83 -18.33 7.56 -7.27
N ILE A 84 -17.39 8.40 -6.82
CA ILE A 84 -16.64 8.17 -5.58
C ILE A 84 -17.13 9.17 -4.53
N ASN A 85 -17.74 8.67 -3.46
CA ASN A 85 -18.02 9.48 -2.29
C ASN A 85 -16.80 9.54 -1.37
N CYS A 86 -15.89 10.48 -1.65
CA CYS A 86 -14.64 10.65 -0.92
C CYS A 86 -14.83 10.75 0.59
N ASN A 87 -15.84 11.51 1.04
CA ASN A 87 -16.11 11.67 2.46
C ASN A 87 -16.61 10.38 3.11
N ALA A 88 -17.45 9.59 2.45
CA ALA A 88 -17.92 8.32 2.99
C ALA A 88 -16.75 7.33 3.18
N ILE A 89 -15.94 7.10 2.13
CA ILE A 89 -14.81 6.15 2.21
C ILE A 89 -13.71 6.59 3.17
N LEU A 90 -13.50 7.90 3.37
CA LEU A 90 -12.52 8.43 4.32
C LEU A 90 -13.07 8.50 5.75
N ARG A 91 -14.37 8.66 5.96
CA ARG A 91 -14.98 8.61 7.30
C ARG A 91 -15.14 7.20 7.83
N ASN A 92 -15.28 6.20 6.95
CA ASN A 92 -15.45 4.82 7.35
C ASN A 92 -14.22 4.31 8.10
N GLU A 93 -14.36 4.18 9.42
CA GLU A 93 -13.23 3.80 10.27
C GLU A 93 -12.77 2.35 10.07
N TYR A 94 -13.66 1.49 9.56
CA TYR A 94 -13.40 0.07 9.37
C TYR A 94 -12.42 -0.21 8.23
N VAL A 95 -12.27 0.73 7.30
CA VAL A 95 -11.27 0.60 6.22
C VAL A 95 -9.84 0.58 6.78
N ASP A 96 -9.56 1.39 7.81
CA ASP A 96 -8.23 1.46 8.44
C ASP A 96 -8.13 0.62 9.73
N ARG A 97 -9.25 0.05 10.17
CA ARG A 97 -9.29 -0.75 11.40
C ARG A 97 -8.53 -2.05 11.16
N GLY A 98 -7.49 -2.29 11.95
CA GLY A 98 -6.75 -3.54 11.87
C GLY A 98 -7.61 -4.75 12.19
N HIS A 99 -7.22 -5.92 11.67
CA HIS A 99 -7.97 -7.16 11.88
C HIS A 99 -7.92 -7.67 13.34
N GLY A 100 -7.07 -7.11 14.20
CA GLY A 100 -7.04 -7.38 15.65
C GLY A 100 -6.57 -8.77 16.07
N LEU A 101 -6.05 -9.58 15.14
CA LEU A 101 -5.55 -10.94 15.42
C LEU A 101 -4.06 -10.90 15.76
N PRO A 102 -3.56 -11.82 16.62
CA PRO A 102 -2.14 -11.87 16.99
C PRO A 102 -1.21 -12.21 15.81
N ARG A 103 -1.76 -12.81 14.75
CA ARG A 103 -1.04 -13.13 13.50
C ARG A 103 -1.94 -12.84 12.31
N ALA A 104 -1.32 -12.53 11.18
CA ALA A 104 -2.04 -12.36 9.93
C ALA A 104 -2.83 -13.63 9.57
N PRO A 105 -4.02 -13.51 8.96
CA PRO A 105 -4.85 -14.66 8.63
C PRO A 105 -4.18 -15.56 7.60
N LYS A 106 -4.02 -16.85 7.94
CA LYS A 106 -3.46 -17.87 7.04
C LYS A 106 -4.44 -18.34 5.98
N THR A 107 -5.72 -18.35 6.33
CA THR A 107 -6.81 -18.86 5.49
C THR A 107 -7.81 -17.75 5.26
N MET A 108 -8.31 -17.69 4.03
CA MET A 108 -9.39 -16.79 3.67
C MET A 108 -10.69 -17.31 4.31
N PRO A 109 -11.48 -16.47 5.01
CA PRO A 109 -12.82 -16.85 5.45
C PRO A 109 -13.68 -17.23 4.24
N GLU A 110 -14.42 -18.34 4.33
CA GLU A 110 -15.18 -18.89 3.20
C GLU A 110 -16.24 -17.89 2.71
N GLU A 111 -16.83 -17.12 3.63
CA GLU A 111 -17.83 -16.09 3.35
C GLU A 111 -17.27 -14.95 2.48
N LEU A 112 -15.95 -14.76 2.46
CA LEU A 112 -15.28 -13.72 1.68
C LEU A 112 -14.71 -14.24 0.36
N ARG A 113 -14.75 -15.55 0.12
CA ARG A 113 -14.13 -16.20 -1.03
C ARG A 113 -14.65 -15.63 -2.36
N ASN A 114 -15.95 -15.40 -2.47
CA ASN A 114 -16.56 -14.81 -3.66
C ASN A 114 -16.07 -13.38 -3.90
N GLU A 115 -15.96 -12.57 -2.86
CA GLU A 115 -15.56 -11.16 -3.01
C GLU A 115 -14.08 -11.05 -3.40
N PHE A 116 -13.20 -11.81 -2.74
CA PHE A 116 -11.76 -11.81 -3.07
C PHE A 116 -11.47 -12.40 -4.45
N SER A 117 -12.24 -13.40 -4.89
CA SER A 117 -12.11 -13.99 -6.24
C SER A 117 -12.88 -13.22 -7.31
N MET A 118 -13.49 -12.09 -6.97
CA MET A 118 -14.34 -11.30 -7.88
C MET A 118 -15.43 -12.15 -8.55
N ASN A 119 -16.14 -12.96 -7.76
CA ASN A 119 -17.11 -13.97 -8.18
C ASN A 119 -16.47 -15.06 -9.06
N ASN A 120 -15.39 -15.67 -8.57
CA ASN A 120 -14.63 -16.73 -9.24
C ASN A 120 -13.97 -16.34 -10.58
N ARG A 121 -13.95 -15.06 -10.94
CA ARG A 121 -13.24 -14.57 -12.14
C ARG A 121 -11.73 -14.55 -11.94
N VAL A 122 -11.27 -14.37 -10.70
CA VAL A 122 -9.85 -14.36 -10.34
C VAL A 122 -9.51 -15.62 -9.54
N PRO A 123 -8.63 -16.50 -10.04
CA PRO A 123 -8.15 -17.67 -9.31
C PRO A 123 -7.52 -17.32 -7.96
N LEU A 124 -7.80 -18.17 -6.97
CA LEU A 124 -7.19 -18.09 -5.65
C LEU A 124 -6.06 -19.12 -5.53
N LYS A 125 -4.90 -18.67 -5.06
CA LYS A 125 -3.72 -19.49 -4.77
C LYS A 125 -3.32 -19.34 -3.29
N SER A 126 -2.46 -20.23 -2.82
CA SER A 126 -1.93 -20.20 -1.46
C SER A 126 -0.52 -19.60 -1.44
N TRP A 127 -0.34 -18.51 -0.71
CA TRP A 127 0.98 -17.98 -0.35
C TRP A 127 0.84 -17.04 0.85
N TYR A 128 1.54 -17.33 1.94
CA TYR A 128 1.27 -16.70 3.23
C TYR A 128 2.47 -15.93 3.79
N PHE A 129 2.18 -14.76 4.36
CA PHE A 129 3.13 -13.95 5.12
C PHE A 129 2.51 -13.37 6.39
N ASN A 130 3.37 -13.00 7.34
CA ASN A 130 2.98 -12.38 8.60
C ASN A 130 3.87 -11.16 8.90
N ASN A 131 3.61 -10.05 8.22
CA ASN A 131 4.40 -8.81 8.32
C ASN A 131 3.60 -7.72 9.06
N GLN A 132 3.00 -8.01 10.22
CA GLN A 132 2.13 -7.03 10.88
C GLN A 132 2.88 -5.73 11.27
N TYR A 133 2.62 -4.65 10.55
CA TYR A 133 3.20 -3.32 10.78
C TYR A 133 2.17 -2.30 11.28
N LEU A 134 0.88 -2.48 11.00
CA LEU A 134 -0.17 -1.57 11.45
C LEU A 134 -0.14 -1.42 12.97
N GLY A 135 -0.09 -0.17 13.43
CA GLY A 135 -0.01 0.16 14.86
C GLY A 135 1.36 -0.15 15.49
N LYS A 136 2.38 -0.46 14.67
CA LYS A 136 3.75 -0.77 15.09
C LYS A 136 4.74 0.03 14.24
N LYS A 137 6.04 -0.24 14.42
CA LYS A 137 7.11 0.28 13.57
C LYS A 137 7.11 -0.42 12.21
N ALA A 138 7.45 0.32 11.16
CA ALA A 138 7.71 -0.25 9.84
C ALA A 138 8.98 -1.12 9.83
N ALA A 139 9.20 -1.84 8.72
CA ALA A 139 10.36 -2.70 8.52
C ALA A 139 11.70 -1.94 8.70
N SER A 140 11.83 -0.78 8.05
CA SER A 140 12.91 0.19 8.31
C SER A 140 12.32 1.44 8.97
N PRO A 141 12.39 1.57 10.31
CA PRO A 141 11.68 2.61 11.03
C PRO A 141 12.38 3.97 11.08
N VAL A 142 13.64 4.06 10.63
CA VAL A 142 14.41 5.32 10.60
C VAL A 142 15.06 5.48 9.24
N TRP A 143 14.74 6.59 8.56
CA TRP A 143 15.31 6.96 7.27
C TRP A 143 16.15 8.21 7.44
N THR A 144 17.46 8.03 7.43
CA THR A 144 18.41 9.14 7.61
C THR A 144 18.49 10.00 6.35
N GLU A 145 18.74 11.31 6.53
CA GLU A 145 18.95 12.25 5.43
C GLU A 145 20.04 11.75 4.48
N LYS A 146 21.18 11.32 5.02
CA LYS A 146 22.30 10.77 4.25
C LYS A 146 21.89 9.61 3.35
N THR A 147 21.09 8.67 3.86
CA THR A 147 20.66 7.50 3.07
C THR A 147 19.84 7.93 1.86
N ILE A 148 18.91 8.87 2.06
CA ILE A 148 18.04 9.36 1.00
C ILE A 148 18.86 10.14 -0.04
N GLU A 149 19.76 11.03 0.39
CA GLU A 149 20.63 11.79 -0.52
C GLU A 149 21.58 10.90 -1.34
N ASP A 150 22.21 9.91 -0.71
CA ASP A 150 23.03 8.92 -1.41
C ASP A 150 22.19 8.15 -2.46
N TRP A 151 20.94 7.82 -2.13
CA TRP A 151 20.05 7.10 -3.03
C TRP A 151 19.50 7.96 -4.16
N ILE A 152 19.32 9.27 -3.95
CA ILE A 152 19.01 10.22 -5.03
C ILE A 152 20.14 10.22 -6.07
N ILE A 153 21.41 10.23 -5.62
CA ILE A 153 22.58 10.16 -6.50
C ILE A 153 22.59 8.82 -7.26
N LEU A 154 22.41 7.70 -6.56
CA LEU A 154 22.36 6.37 -7.18
C LEU A 154 21.19 6.23 -8.16
N ALA A 155 20.03 6.82 -7.84
CA ALA A 155 18.88 6.84 -8.73
C ALA A 155 19.24 7.60 -10.00
N LYS A 156 19.79 8.80 -9.89
CA LYS A 156 20.24 9.62 -11.04
C LYS A 156 21.20 8.87 -11.96
N GLU A 157 22.15 8.12 -11.39
CA GLU A 157 23.11 7.29 -12.12
C GLU A 157 22.52 5.99 -12.68
N GLY A 158 21.27 5.66 -12.37
CA GLY A 158 20.60 4.43 -12.77
C GLY A 158 21.08 3.18 -12.03
N LYS A 159 21.72 3.35 -10.87
CA LYS A 159 22.35 2.27 -10.08
C LYS A 159 21.60 1.91 -8.80
N LEU A 160 20.66 2.75 -8.34
CA LEU A 160 19.86 2.45 -7.15
C LEU A 160 19.08 1.15 -7.39
N LYS A 161 19.24 0.19 -6.48
CA LYS A 161 18.60 -1.13 -6.63
C LYS A 161 17.19 -1.19 -6.04
N GLY A 162 16.88 -0.36 -5.04
CA GLY A 162 15.64 -0.49 -4.28
C GLY A 162 15.40 -1.92 -3.77
N ASN A 163 14.13 -2.31 -3.64
CA ASN A 163 13.74 -3.66 -3.23
C ASN A 163 13.80 -4.70 -4.37
N TYR A 164 13.73 -4.26 -5.63
CA TYR A 164 13.48 -5.12 -6.79
C TYR A 164 14.58 -5.09 -7.86
N GLY A 165 15.74 -4.54 -7.51
CA GLY A 165 16.88 -4.39 -8.41
C GLY A 165 16.81 -3.14 -9.27
N ALA A 166 17.97 -2.74 -9.81
CA ALA A 166 18.12 -1.48 -10.53
C ALA A 166 17.26 -1.40 -11.81
N ALA A 167 16.94 -2.54 -12.42
CA ALA A 167 16.06 -2.59 -13.59
C ALA A 167 14.65 -2.08 -13.26
N GLU A 168 14.04 -2.56 -12.17
CA GLU A 168 12.71 -2.12 -11.73
C GLU A 168 12.74 -0.67 -11.22
N THR A 169 13.81 -0.29 -10.51
CA THR A 169 14.00 1.10 -10.10
C THR A 169 14.06 2.06 -11.28
N ASN A 170 14.79 1.70 -12.34
CA ASN A 170 14.83 2.50 -13.56
C ASN A 170 13.51 2.50 -14.33
N ALA A 171 12.75 1.40 -14.32
CA ALA A 171 11.41 1.36 -14.89
C ALA A 171 10.45 2.34 -14.18
N LEU A 172 10.52 2.44 -12.84
CA LEU A 172 9.80 3.47 -12.09
C LEU A 172 10.24 4.87 -12.51
N ARG A 173 11.54 5.13 -12.52
CA ARG A 173 12.09 6.44 -12.92
C ARG A 173 11.64 6.87 -14.32
N ASP A 174 11.60 5.93 -15.26
CA ASP A 174 11.09 6.20 -16.61
C ASP A 174 9.59 6.55 -16.58
N GLY A 175 8.79 5.85 -15.78
CA GLY A 175 7.40 6.21 -15.54
C GLY A 175 7.23 7.63 -14.99
N LEU A 176 8.06 8.03 -14.02
CA LEU A 176 8.00 9.36 -13.41
C LEU A 176 8.22 10.50 -14.41
N LYS A 177 8.98 10.27 -15.50
CA LYS A 177 9.14 11.26 -16.59
C LYS A 177 7.84 11.57 -17.33
N HIS A 178 6.86 10.66 -17.28
CA HIS A 178 5.55 10.80 -17.89
C HIS A 178 4.46 11.25 -16.91
N ALA A 179 4.81 11.57 -15.66
CA ALA A 179 3.86 11.84 -14.59
C ALA A 179 3.71 13.35 -14.31
N PRO A 180 2.61 14.00 -14.77
CA PRO A 180 2.30 15.37 -14.40
C PRO A 180 2.30 15.58 -12.89
N GLY A 181 2.80 16.73 -12.44
CA GLY A 181 2.79 17.11 -11.03
C GLY A 181 3.91 16.52 -10.18
N ILE A 182 4.90 15.81 -10.76
CA ILE A 182 6.11 15.42 -10.02
C ILE A 182 7.05 16.62 -9.81
N VAL A 183 7.46 17.29 -10.88
CA VAL A 183 8.44 18.40 -10.81
C VAL A 183 7.87 19.56 -9.99
N ASN A 184 8.61 19.98 -8.96
CA ASN A 184 8.19 20.98 -7.97
C ASN A 184 6.84 20.64 -7.30
N GLY A 185 6.44 19.37 -7.33
CA GLY A 185 5.18 18.88 -6.78
C GLY A 185 5.29 18.49 -5.32
N ARG A 186 4.15 18.46 -4.66
CA ARG A 186 3.96 17.70 -3.42
C ARG A 186 3.42 16.32 -3.79
N VAL A 187 4.24 15.30 -3.59
CA VAL A 187 3.97 13.93 -4.07
C VAL A 187 3.65 13.02 -2.89
N MET A 188 2.58 12.24 -3.00
CA MET A 188 2.31 11.17 -2.02
C MET A 188 2.89 9.85 -2.52
N VAL A 189 3.68 9.18 -1.69
CA VAL A 189 4.12 7.80 -1.92
C VAL A 189 3.24 6.88 -1.06
N ILE A 190 2.59 5.88 -1.67
CA ILE A 190 1.78 4.89 -0.94
C ILE A 190 2.55 3.58 -0.84
N GLY A 191 2.94 3.25 0.38
CA GLY A 191 3.77 2.11 0.73
C GLY A 191 5.25 2.32 0.39
N SER A 192 6.11 2.04 1.36
CA SER A 192 7.56 1.91 1.15
C SER A 192 8.22 1.35 2.41
N GLU A 193 8.82 0.16 2.33
CA GLU A 193 9.55 -0.43 3.47
C GLU A 193 10.91 0.25 3.71
N ILE A 194 11.50 0.84 2.67
CA ILE A 194 12.77 1.59 2.66
C ILE A 194 12.69 2.72 1.60
N PRO A 195 13.39 3.86 1.74
CA PRO A 195 13.07 5.10 1.02
C PRO A 195 13.54 5.18 -0.46
N TRP A 196 13.46 4.08 -1.22
CA TRP A 196 13.99 4.05 -2.58
C TRP A 196 13.04 4.68 -3.61
N VAL A 197 11.72 4.57 -3.39
CA VAL A 197 10.71 5.26 -4.21
C VAL A 197 10.80 6.76 -3.96
N GLU A 198 10.91 7.15 -2.69
CA GLU A 198 11.09 8.53 -2.23
C GLU A 198 12.32 9.17 -2.88
N ALA A 199 13.45 8.46 -2.90
CA ALA A 199 14.66 8.91 -3.58
C ALA A 199 14.44 9.12 -5.09
N CYS A 200 13.74 8.21 -5.78
CA CYS A 200 13.41 8.38 -7.20
C CYS A 200 12.49 9.59 -7.46
N VAL A 201 11.52 9.84 -6.58
CA VAL A 201 10.59 10.96 -6.68
C VAL A 201 11.30 12.29 -6.44
N LEU A 202 12.21 12.36 -5.46
CA LEU A 202 13.04 13.54 -5.23
C LEU A 202 14.02 13.78 -6.38
N GLU A 203 14.63 12.72 -6.93
CA GLU A 203 15.49 12.81 -8.12
C GLU A 203 14.74 13.36 -9.34
N ALA A 204 13.47 12.96 -9.51
CA ALA A 204 12.59 13.49 -10.53
C ALA A 204 12.15 14.96 -10.30
N GLY A 205 12.57 15.58 -9.19
CA GLY A 205 12.42 17.01 -8.94
C GLY A 205 11.24 17.38 -8.04
N ALA A 206 10.67 16.45 -7.27
CA ALA A 206 9.62 16.77 -6.30
C ALA A 206 10.10 17.78 -5.24
N ARG A 207 9.21 18.69 -4.85
CA ARG A 207 9.47 19.67 -3.78
C ARG A 207 9.34 19.03 -2.40
N GLU A 208 8.33 18.18 -2.23
CA GLU A 208 8.01 17.49 -0.99
C GLU A 208 7.48 16.09 -1.32
N VAL A 209 7.90 15.10 -0.52
CA VAL A 209 7.38 13.74 -0.55
C VAL A 209 6.70 13.43 0.78
N VAL A 210 5.52 12.82 0.71
CA VAL A 210 4.78 12.36 1.89
C VAL A 210 4.50 10.87 1.73
N THR A 211 5.12 10.03 2.54
CA THR A 211 4.92 8.59 2.51
C THR A 211 3.77 8.18 3.44
N LEU A 212 2.80 7.44 2.89
CA LEU A 212 1.74 6.78 3.62
C LEU A 212 2.10 5.30 3.79
N GLU A 213 2.33 4.86 5.03
CA GLU A 213 2.75 3.48 5.36
C GLU A 213 2.01 2.97 6.59
N TYR A 214 1.76 1.67 6.71
CA TYR A 214 1.08 1.07 7.85
C TYR A 214 1.88 1.21 9.15
N GLY A 215 3.19 0.98 9.07
CA GLY A 215 4.10 1.13 10.19
C GLY A 215 4.62 2.56 10.34
N SER A 216 4.86 2.98 11.58
CA SER A 216 5.48 4.28 11.86
C SER A 216 6.93 4.32 11.37
N ILE A 217 7.29 5.39 10.67
CA ILE A 217 8.65 5.69 10.18
C ILE A 217 9.03 7.09 10.65
N ILE A 218 10.26 7.25 11.11
CA ILE A 218 10.90 8.54 11.36
C ILE A 218 11.77 8.84 10.14
N SER A 219 11.50 9.95 9.45
CA SER A 219 12.39 10.47 8.42
C SER A 219 13.12 11.70 8.93
N GLU A 220 14.44 11.72 8.75
CA GLU A 220 15.30 12.86 9.09
C GLU A 220 15.51 13.80 7.90
N HIS A 221 15.04 13.42 6.70
CA HIS A 221 15.25 14.19 5.49
C HIS A 221 14.25 15.36 5.40
N PRO A 222 14.69 16.61 5.16
CA PRO A 222 13.83 17.80 5.29
C PRO A 222 12.64 17.84 4.30
N LYS A 223 12.74 17.12 3.18
CA LYS A 223 11.69 17.02 2.15
C LYS A 223 10.81 15.77 2.24
N VAL A 224 11.10 14.84 3.15
CA VAL A 224 10.34 13.59 3.28
C VAL A 224 9.59 13.59 4.60
N LYS A 225 8.27 13.50 4.52
CA LYS A 225 7.37 13.34 5.65
C LYS A 225 6.73 11.97 5.59
N THR A 226 6.30 11.45 6.72
CA THR A 226 5.63 10.15 6.82
C THR A 226 4.31 10.31 7.56
N MET A 227 3.36 9.43 7.27
CA MET A 227 2.09 9.33 7.98
C MET A 227 1.58 7.90 7.96
N ILE A 228 0.87 7.52 9.02
CA ILE A 228 0.11 6.26 9.05
C ILE A 228 -1.32 6.48 8.56
N PRO A 229 -2.10 5.43 8.21
CA PRO A 229 -3.47 5.57 7.72
C PRO A 229 -4.39 6.36 8.64
N LEU A 230 -4.22 6.21 9.96
CA LEU A 230 -4.99 6.98 10.94
C LEU A 230 -4.70 8.49 10.81
N ASP A 231 -3.43 8.89 10.69
CA ASP A 231 -3.05 10.29 10.52
C ASP A 231 -3.56 10.85 9.21
N PHE A 232 -3.44 10.09 8.12
CA PHE A 232 -3.97 10.46 6.80
C PHE A 232 -5.47 10.75 6.87
N ARG A 233 -6.23 9.83 7.45
CA ARG A 233 -7.68 9.98 7.65
C ARG A 233 -8.00 11.21 8.49
N MET A 234 -7.39 11.36 9.66
CA MET A 234 -7.67 12.47 10.57
C MET A 234 -7.31 13.82 9.95
N ARG A 235 -6.17 13.91 9.25
CA ARG A 235 -5.78 15.14 8.53
C ARG A 235 -6.73 15.47 7.39
N TYR A 236 -7.26 14.47 6.68
CA TYR A 236 -8.27 14.70 5.65
C TYR A 236 -9.56 15.26 6.28
N LEU A 237 -10.08 14.60 7.32
CA LEU A 237 -11.33 14.99 7.98
C LEU A 237 -11.25 16.37 8.64
N ASN A 238 -10.07 16.75 9.11
CA ASN A 238 -9.80 18.05 9.72
C ASN A 238 -9.36 19.12 8.70
N ASN A 239 -9.37 18.81 7.39
CA ASN A 239 -8.92 19.71 6.31
C ASN A 239 -7.46 20.21 6.46
N THR A 240 -6.58 19.44 7.11
CA THR A 240 -5.16 19.77 7.30
C THR A 240 -4.21 18.95 6.43
N LEU A 241 -4.72 17.96 5.67
CA LEU A 241 -3.90 17.10 4.81
C LEU A 241 -3.32 17.85 3.61
N GLY A 242 -4.05 18.84 3.10
CA GLY A 242 -3.80 19.44 1.78
C GLY A 242 -4.05 18.47 0.63
N THR A 243 -3.76 18.90 -0.60
CA THR A 243 -3.84 18.06 -1.81
C THR A 243 -2.45 17.70 -2.31
N PHE A 244 -2.40 16.72 -3.21
CA PHE A 244 -1.17 16.24 -3.84
C PHE A 244 -1.19 16.51 -5.34
N ASP A 245 -0.02 16.84 -5.89
CA ASP A 245 0.19 17.08 -7.31
C ASP A 245 0.35 15.76 -8.09
N ALA A 246 0.90 14.74 -7.44
CA ALA A 246 1.04 13.39 -7.99
C ALA A 246 1.03 12.33 -6.87
N ILE A 247 0.70 11.11 -7.25
CA ILE A 247 0.71 9.91 -6.42
C ILE A 247 1.66 8.89 -7.03
N VAL A 248 2.46 8.23 -6.21
CA VAL A 248 3.36 7.16 -6.62
C VAL A 248 3.18 5.95 -5.71
N SER A 249 3.12 4.75 -6.27
CA SER A 249 3.15 3.51 -5.50
C SER A 249 3.90 2.44 -6.28
N PHE A 250 4.74 1.67 -5.61
CA PHE A 250 5.49 0.59 -6.24
C PHE A 250 5.52 -0.63 -5.33
N SER A 251 4.95 -1.74 -5.80
CA SER A 251 4.80 -3.00 -5.08
C SER A 251 4.27 -2.83 -3.65
N SER A 252 3.07 -2.29 -3.51
CA SER A 252 2.47 -1.97 -2.21
C SER A 252 0.96 -2.23 -2.22
N LEU A 253 0.26 -1.64 -3.19
CA LEU A 253 -1.21 -1.70 -3.27
C LEU A 253 -1.76 -3.12 -3.48
N GLU A 254 -0.99 -4.03 -4.08
CA GLU A 254 -1.39 -5.44 -4.26
C GLU A 254 -1.69 -6.16 -2.94
N HIS A 255 -1.16 -5.66 -1.83
CA HIS A 255 -1.27 -6.26 -0.51
C HIS A 255 -2.46 -5.74 0.31
N SER A 256 -3.03 -4.59 -0.07
CA SER A 256 -4.06 -3.92 0.74
C SER A 256 -5.33 -4.75 0.89
N GLY A 257 -5.82 -4.88 2.12
CA GLY A 257 -7.03 -5.62 2.45
C GLY A 257 -6.84 -7.13 2.60
N LEU A 258 -5.59 -7.63 2.54
CA LEU A 258 -5.29 -9.06 2.74
C LEU A 258 -4.95 -9.39 4.19
N GLY A 259 -4.79 -8.39 5.06
CA GLY A 259 -4.47 -8.57 6.48
C GLY A 259 -3.01 -8.96 6.76
N ARG A 260 -2.16 -9.04 5.72
CA ARG A 260 -0.73 -9.35 5.85
C ARG A 260 -0.01 -8.37 6.78
N TYR A 261 -0.37 -7.09 6.69
CA TYR A 261 0.29 -6.00 7.41
C TYR A 261 -0.44 -5.61 8.69
N GLY A 262 -1.44 -6.39 9.12
CA GLY A 262 -2.29 -6.06 10.26
C GLY A 262 -3.56 -5.30 9.89
N ASP A 263 -3.69 -4.91 8.61
CA ASP A 263 -4.84 -4.24 8.01
C ASP A 263 -6.13 -5.07 8.04
N ALA A 264 -7.27 -4.42 7.83
CA ALA A 264 -8.56 -5.12 7.76
C ALA A 264 -8.53 -6.20 6.67
N LEU A 265 -9.22 -7.32 6.89
CA LEU A 265 -9.64 -8.15 5.76
C LEU A 265 -10.70 -7.37 4.96
N ASN A 266 -10.33 -6.93 3.76
CA ASN A 266 -11.14 -6.10 2.89
C ASN A 266 -10.90 -6.48 1.41
N PRO A 267 -11.86 -7.16 0.76
CA PRO A 267 -11.77 -7.53 -0.65
C PRO A 267 -11.53 -6.35 -1.61
N TRP A 268 -11.86 -5.13 -1.20
CA TRP A 268 -11.72 -3.89 -1.97
C TRP A 268 -10.62 -2.96 -1.43
N GLY A 269 -9.76 -3.43 -0.51
CA GLY A 269 -8.80 -2.58 0.19
C GLY A 269 -7.85 -1.80 -0.73
N ASP A 270 -7.35 -2.43 -1.78
CA ASP A 270 -6.52 -1.81 -2.83
C ASP A 270 -7.29 -0.80 -3.69
N ILE A 271 -8.51 -1.14 -4.13
CA ILE A 271 -9.40 -0.26 -4.90
C ILE A 271 -9.74 1.00 -4.07
N ILE A 272 -10.07 0.82 -2.79
CA ILE A 272 -10.37 1.93 -1.88
C ILE A 272 -9.12 2.77 -1.61
N ALA A 273 -7.93 2.16 -1.46
CA ALA A 273 -6.68 2.89 -1.28
C ALA A 273 -6.38 3.79 -2.48
N VAL A 274 -6.52 3.28 -3.71
CA VAL A 274 -6.34 4.10 -4.94
C VAL A 274 -7.43 5.17 -5.08
N ALA A 275 -8.67 4.87 -4.72
CA ALA A 275 -9.75 5.86 -4.73
C ALA A 275 -9.54 6.98 -3.71
N ARG A 276 -9.04 6.66 -2.51
CA ARG A 276 -8.64 7.66 -1.51
C ARG A 276 -7.51 8.53 -2.03
N ALA A 277 -6.54 7.96 -2.74
CA ALA A 277 -5.50 8.72 -3.42
C ALA A 277 -6.08 9.66 -4.49
N TRP A 278 -7.03 9.16 -5.30
CA TRP A 278 -7.76 9.98 -6.26
C TRP A 278 -8.46 11.16 -5.58
N CYS A 279 -9.12 10.95 -4.44
CA CYS A 279 -9.81 12.00 -3.67
C CYS A 279 -8.90 13.15 -3.21
N VAL A 280 -7.62 12.88 -2.96
CA VAL A 280 -6.66 13.89 -2.47
C VAL A 280 -5.72 14.41 -3.56
N THR A 281 -5.88 13.95 -4.81
CA THR A 281 -5.10 14.42 -5.96
C THR A 281 -5.79 15.60 -6.63
N LYS A 282 -5.02 16.62 -6.99
CA LYS A 282 -5.52 17.79 -7.74
C LYS A 282 -6.01 17.40 -9.15
N PRO A 283 -6.97 18.14 -9.74
CA PRO A 283 -7.25 18.04 -11.17
C PRO A 283 -5.98 18.21 -12.00
N GLY A 284 -5.77 17.36 -13.01
CA GLY A 284 -4.54 17.35 -13.81
C GLY A 284 -3.32 16.72 -13.14
N GLY A 285 -3.45 16.23 -11.91
CA GLY A 285 -2.44 15.41 -11.25
C GLY A 285 -2.34 14.00 -11.81
N SER A 286 -1.37 13.23 -11.34
CA SER A 286 -1.09 11.89 -11.87
C SER A 286 -1.02 10.79 -10.81
N LEU A 287 -1.15 9.56 -11.27
CA LEU A 287 -0.86 8.34 -10.51
C LEU A 287 0.19 7.55 -11.29
N THR A 288 1.35 7.31 -10.70
CA THR A 288 2.35 6.35 -11.18
C THR A 288 2.29 5.11 -10.31
N ILE A 289 2.04 3.95 -10.90
CA ILE A 289 1.83 2.71 -10.17
C ILE A 289 2.57 1.54 -10.83
N GLY A 290 3.41 0.86 -10.04
CA GLY A 290 3.98 -0.45 -10.36
C GLY A 290 3.44 -1.49 -9.39
N VAL A 291 2.86 -2.57 -9.91
CA VAL A 291 2.26 -3.66 -9.11
C VAL A 291 2.53 -4.99 -9.79
N GLN A 292 2.50 -6.08 -9.03
CA GLN A 292 2.60 -7.43 -9.61
C GLN A 292 1.61 -7.60 -10.77
N TYR A 293 2.11 -7.99 -11.93
CA TYR A 293 1.36 -7.95 -13.17
C TYR A 293 1.51 -9.24 -13.97
N ASP A 294 0.38 -9.83 -14.35
CA ASP A 294 0.29 -10.92 -15.30
C ASP A 294 -1.03 -10.74 -16.07
N TYR A 295 -0.92 -10.24 -17.31
CA TYR A 295 -2.10 -9.82 -18.08
C TYR A 295 -3.06 -10.99 -18.36
N ASP A 296 -2.52 -12.16 -18.64
CA ASP A 296 -3.26 -13.34 -19.07
C ASP A 296 -3.55 -14.32 -17.93
N HIS A 297 -2.72 -14.33 -16.88
CA HIS A 297 -2.86 -15.21 -15.73
C HIS A 297 -3.00 -14.40 -14.44
N GLU A 298 -4.04 -13.58 -14.35
CA GLU A 298 -4.39 -12.86 -13.13
C GLU A 298 -4.69 -13.85 -11.98
N TYR A 299 -4.25 -13.58 -10.75
CA TYR A 299 -4.61 -14.36 -9.56
C TYR A 299 -4.39 -13.59 -8.26
N LEU A 300 -4.98 -14.11 -7.18
CA LEU A 300 -4.73 -13.66 -5.81
C LEU A 300 -4.10 -14.81 -5.02
N SER A 301 -2.91 -14.60 -4.47
CA SER A 301 -2.30 -15.53 -3.52
C SER A 301 -2.55 -15.07 -2.10
N PHE A 302 -3.43 -15.74 -1.37
CA PHE A 302 -3.86 -15.29 -0.04
C PHE A 302 -2.91 -15.79 1.05
N ASN A 303 -2.46 -14.96 2.00
CA ASN A 303 -2.72 -13.52 2.19
C ASN A 303 -1.64 -12.60 1.59
N ALA A 304 -0.75 -13.13 0.75
CA ALA A 304 0.43 -12.44 0.28
C ALA A 304 0.15 -11.23 -0.62
N ALA A 305 -0.45 -11.42 -1.80
CA ALA A 305 -0.48 -10.41 -2.86
C ALA A 305 -1.49 -10.76 -3.97
N ARG A 306 -1.83 -9.75 -4.76
CA ARG A 306 -2.58 -9.86 -6.02
C ARG A 306 -1.63 -9.66 -7.21
N TRP A 307 -1.77 -10.48 -8.24
CA TRP A 307 -1.19 -10.25 -9.56
C TRP A 307 -2.29 -9.73 -10.45
N TYR A 308 -2.15 -8.50 -10.93
CA TYR A 308 -3.16 -7.81 -11.72
C TYR A 308 -3.06 -8.15 -13.19
N GLY A 309 -4.21 -8.23 -13.84
CA GLY A 309 -4.36 -8.44 -15.27
C GLY A 309 -5.62 -7.74 -15.78
N LYS A 310 -6.23 -8.30 -16.83
CA LYS A 310 -7.38 -7.67 -17.50
C LYS A 310 -8.66 -7.61 -16.65
N ILE A 311 -8.75 -8.32 -15.52
CA ILE A 311 -9.97 -8.41 -14.71
C ILE A 311 -9.95 -7.36 -13.61
N ARG A 312 -8.96 -7.34 -12.72
CA ARG A 312 -8.95 -6.43 -11.55
C ARG A 312 -8.32 -5.07 -11.83
N TYR A 313 -7.29 -4.99 -12.68
CA TYR A 313 -6.57 -3.73 -12.93
C TYR A 313 -7.52 -2.59 -13.35
N PRO A 314 -8.50 -2.79 -14.26
CA PRO A 314 -9.50 -1.78 -14.58
C PRO A 314 -10.19 -1.16 -13.36
N TYR A 315 -10.53 -1.97 -12.35
CA TYR A 315 -11.20 -1.51 -11.13
C TYR A 315 -10.22 -0.85 -10.15
N LEU A 316 -8.98 -1.32 -10.06
CA LEU A 316 -7.93 -0.73 -9.24
C LEU A 316 -7.74 0.76 -9.58
N THR A 317 -7.74 1.09 -10.86
CA THR A 317 -7.52 2.45 -11.36
C THR A 317 -8.80 3.13 -11.82
N THR A 318 -9.92 2.85 -11.15
CA THR A 318 -11.22 3.50 -11.42
C THR A 318 -11.06 5.03 -11.50
N ASN A 319 -11.68 5.67 -12.49
CA ASN A 319 -11.63 7.11 -12.80
C ASN A 319 -10.27 7.67 -13.26
N TRP A 320 -9.20 6.88 -13.27
CA TRP A 320 -7.90 7.33 -13.76
C TRP A 320 -7.78 7.09 -15.27
N LYS A 321 -7.34 8.11 -16.02
CA LYS A 321 -7.12 8.00 -17.46
C LYS A 321 -5.73 7.44 -17.74
N GLN A 322 -5.66 6.33 -18.47
CA GLN A 322 -4.40 5.72 -18.89
C GLN A 322 -3.59 6.68 -19.78
N HIS A 323 -2.34 6.95 -19.39
CA HIS A 323 -1.46 7.89 -20.08
C HIS A 323 -0.22 7.21 -20.64
N TYR A 324 0.48 6.42 -19.83
CA TYR A 324 1.72 5.74 -20.23
C TYR A 324 1.78 4.33 -19.64
N ARG A 325 2.42 3.42 -20.38
CA ARG A 325 2.76 2.07 -19.93
C ARG A 325 4.23 1.82 -20.20
N GLY A 326 4.98 1.66 -19.12
CA GLY A 326 6.41 1.41 -19.16
C GLY A 326 6.77 -0.07 -19.20
N HIS A 327 8.05 -0.31 -18.91
CA HIS A 327 8.67 -1.62 -18.82
C HIS A 327 8.68 -2.12 -17.37
N GLY A 328 9.53 -3.12 -17.08
CA GLY A 328 9.60 -3.80 -15.79
C GLY A 328 8.63 -4.97 -15.68
N SER A 329 8.98 -5.91 -14.81
CA SER A 329 8.17 -7.09 -14.46
C SER A 329 6.90 -6.70 -13.72
N GLN A 330 6.96 -5.67 -12.87
CA GLN A 330 5.80 -5.10 -12.16
C GLN A 330 5.06 -4.03 -12.97
N ARG A 331 5.39 -3.91 -14.26
CA ARG A 331 4.73 -3.07 -15.26
C ARG A 331 4.27 -1.70 -14.73
N VAL A 332 5.16 -0.72 -14.80
CA VAL A 332 4.84 0.66 -14.39
C VAL A 332 3.82 1.28 -15.34
N HIS A 333 2.72 1.79 -14.81
CA HIS A 333 1.74 2.57 -15.55
C HIS A 333 1.65 3.97 -14.96
N VAL A 334 1.37 4.94 -15.82
CA VAL A 334 1.05 6.31 -15.42
C VAL A 334 -0.34 6.66 -15.90
N PHE A 335 -1.09 7.29 -15.02
CA PHE A 335 -2.43 7.78 -15.27
C PHE A 335 -2.53 9.26 -14.95
N THR A 336 -3.49 9.92 -15.56
CA THR A 336 -3.85 11.32 -15.28
C THR A 336 -5.27 11.41 -14.73
N LYS A 337 -5.49 12.36 -13.82
CA LYS A 337 -6.81 12.65 -13.25
C LYS A 337 -7.57 13.69 -14.05
#